data_AF-A0A426UA22-F1
#
_entry.id   AF-A0A426UA22-F1
#
_cell.length_a   1.000
_cell.length_b   1.000
_cell.length_c   1.000
_cell.angle_alpha   90.00
_cell.angle_beta   90.00
_cell.angle_gamma   90.00
#
_symmetry.space_group_name_H-M   'P 1'
#
loop_
_entity.id
_entity.type
_entity.pdbx_description
1 polymer ?
#
loop_
_entity_poly.entity_id
_entity_poly.type
_entity_poly.pdbx_seq_one_letter_code
_entity_poly.pdbx_strand_id
1 'polypeptide(L)'
;MAQSGKESYQNRNVQLYGLTAQELADRITVDKAVMTAVNLPTPRFTPAHYIDAVLDHALGALDPQGTSLQNMEAERDVVWALAQDGLAYRDYVTADPEIAAMKKPRSQCPLRIRVNQRYSRMMDILRTMPEIKTQPFEIASACVAKYLEGLQAEQPVFEEFWQRNLVSTYE
;
A
#
# COMPACT_ATOMS: atom_id res chain seq x y z
N MET A 1 -8.57 -32.94 -8.76
CA MET A 1 -7.18 -32.63 -8.35
C MET A 1 -7.09 -31.13 -8.13
N ALA A 2 -6.89 -30.70 -6.89
CA ALA A 2 -6.77 -29.29 -6.54
C ALA A 2 -5.41 -28.76 -7.02
N GLN A 3 -5.38 -27.65 -7.77
CA GLN A 3 -4.15 -26.91 -8.00
C GLN A 3 -3.70 -26.33 -6.65
N SER A 4 -2.73 -26.99 -6.03
CA SER A 4 -1.94 -26.46 -4.92
C SER A 4 -1.32 -25.12 -5.35
N GLY A 5 -1.56 -24.05 -4.59
CA GLY A 5 -0.76 -22.82 -4.67
C GLY A 5 -1.46 -21.52 -5.08
N LYS A 6 -2.76 -21.48 -5.40
CA LYS A 6 -3.46 -20.19 -5.62
C LYS A 6 -3.93 -19.61 -4.29
N GLU A 7 -3.24 -18.59 -3.82
CA GLU A 7 -3.66 -17.79 -2.68
C GLU A 7 -5.05 -17.18 -2.96
N SER A 8 -6.00 -17.37 -2.04
CA SER A 8 -7.39 -16.93 -2.24
C SER A 8 -7.51 -15.41 -2.07
N TYR A 9 -8.33 -14.78 -2.92
CA TYR A 9 -8.58 -13.34 -2.91
C TYR A 9 -10.01 -13.02 -2.47
N GLN A 10 -10.19 -11.84 -1.86
CA GLN A 10 -11.49 -11.27 -1.50
C GLN A 10 -11.53 -9.79 -1.92
N ASN A 11 -12.64 -9.41 -2.55
CA ASN A 11 -12.82 -8.03 -3.00
C ASN A 11 -13.06 -7.09 -1.81
N ARG A 12 -12.25 -6.04 -1.72
CA ARG A 12 -12.39 -4.96 -0.74
C ARG A 12 -12.43 -3.63 -1.48
N ASN A 13 -13.36 -2.76 -1.09
CA ASN A 13 -13.33 -1.38 -1.56
C ASN A 13 -12.28 -0.61 -0.77
N VAL A 14 -11.18 -0.25 -1.42
CA VAL A 14 -10.14 0.62 -0.86
C VAL A 14 -10.23 1.96 -1.56
N GLN A 15 -10.40 3.00 -0.78
CA GLN A 15 -10.43 4.37 -1.27
C GLN A 15 -9.05 4.98 -1.12
N LEU A 16 -8.57 5.62 -2.17
CA LEU A 16 -7.32 6.37 -2.15
C LEU A 16 -7.62 7.87 -2.09
N TYR A 17 -6.82 8.61 -1.33
CA TYR A 17 -7.00 10.03 -1.05
C TYR A 17 -5.83 10.87 -1.56
N GLY A 18 -6.10 12.09 -2.01
CA GLY A 18 -5.09 13.00 -2.55
C GLY A 18 -4.42 12.46 -3.83
N LEU A 19 -3.11 12.65 -3.92
CA LEU A 19 -2.30 12.29 -5.10
C LEU A 19 -2.08 10.77 -5.27
N THR A 20 -2.21 9.99 -4.18
CA THR A 20 -1.87 8.55 -4.18
C THR A 20 -2.43 7.74 -5.34
N ALA A 21 -3.67 8.02 -5.78
CA ALA A 21 -4.26 7.29 -6.91
C ALA A 21 -3.57 7.60 -8.24
N GLN A 22 -3.20 8.85 -8.45
CA GLN A 22 -2.50 9.32 -9.65
C GLN A 22 -1.05 8.83 -9.63
N GLU A 23 -0.33 9.06 -8.53
CA GLU A 23 1.06 8.63 -8.37
C GLU A 23 1.21 7.11 -8.51
N LEU A 24 0.24 6.33 -8.00
CA LEU A 24 0.23 4.89 -8.20
C LEU A 24 0.01 4.50 -9.67
N ALA A 25 -0.85 5.22 -10.40
CA ALA A 25 -1.06 4.99 -11.83
C ALA A 25 0.20 5.33 -12.65
N ASP A 26 0.88 6.42 -12.29
CA ASP A 26 2.14 6.82 -12.91
C ASP A 26 3.23 5.78 -12.62
N ARG A 27 3.32 5.28 -11.38
CA ARG A 27 4.26 4.22 -11.02
C ARG A 27 4.01 2.92 -11.79
N ILE A 28 2.75 2.51 -11.93
CA ILE A 28 2.38 1.34 -12.75
C ILE A 28 2.83 1.51 -14.20
N THR A 29 2.77 2.74 -14.73
CA THR A 29 3.23 3.04 -16.10
C THR A 29 4.74 2.90 -16.21
N VAL A 30 5.49 3.43 -15.23
CA VAL A 30 6.95 3.28 -15.13
C VAL A 30 7.34 1.80 -15.05
N ASP A 31 6.73 1.03 -14.14
CA ASP A 31 7.07 -0.38 -13.93
C ASP A 31 6.79 -1.24 -15.18
N LYS A 32 5.71 -0.95 -15.92
CA LYS A 32 5.44 -1.58 -17.23
C LYS A 32 6.51 -1.26 -18.25
N ALA A 33 6.95 0.00 -18.32
CA ALA A 33 7.99 0.43 -19.25
C ALA A 33 9.33 -0.26 -18.94
N VAL A 34 9.69 -0.36 -17.66
CA VAL A 34 10.90 -1.07 -17.21
C VAL A 34 10.83 -2.54 -17.62
N MET A 35 9.75 -3.26 -17.29
CA MET A 35 9.59 -4.68 -17.65
C MET A 35 9.66 -4.92 -19.17
N THR A 36 9.10 -4.00 -19.94
CA THR A 36 9.15 -4.05 -21.41
C THR A 36 10.58 -3.84 -21.91
N ALA A 37 11.32 -2.87 -21.36
CA ALA A 37 12.70 -2.60 -21.74
C ALA A 37 13.65 -3.78 -21.44
N VAL A 38 13.38 -4.54 -20.37
CA VAL A 38 14.19 -5.71 -20.00
C VAL A 38 13.72 -7.03 -20.62
N ASN A 39 12.73 -6.97 -21.54
CA ASN A 39 12.15 -8.13 -22.21
C ASN A 39 11.68 -9.24 -21.24
N LEU A 40 11.23 -8.85 -20.05
CA LEU A 40 10.69 -9.78 -19.06
C LEU A 40 9.16 -9.91 -19.23
N PRO A 41 8.58 -11.07 -18.87
CA PRO A 41 7.13 -11.22 -18.83
C PRO A 41 6.52 -10.12 -17.97
N THR A 42 5.70 -9.25 -18.56
CA THR A 42 5.08 -8.14 -17.82
C THR A 42 3.94 -8.70 -16.96
N PRO A 43 4.07 -8.71 -15.62
CA PRO A 43 2.97 -9.13 -14.77
C PRO A 43 1.82 -8.13 -14.89
N ARG A 44 0.63 -8.54 -14.44
CA ARG A 44 -0.55 -7.67 -14.46
C ARG A 44 -0.42 -6.59 -13.38
N PHE A 45 0.28 -5.49 -13.68
CA PHE A 45 0.35 -4.33 -12.78
C PHE A 45 -1.02 -3.66 -12.69
N THR A 46 -1.66 -3.75 -11.53
CA THR A 46 -2.93 -3.12 -11.21
C THR A 46 -2.83 -2.44 -9.86
N PRO A 47 -3.59 -1.35 -9.60
CA PRO A 47 -3.58 -0.69 -8.29
C PRO A 47 -3.81 -1.66 -7.12
N ALA A 48 -4.64 -2.68 -7.32
CA ALA A 48 -4.96 -3.67 -6.31
C ALA A 48 -3.73 -4.48 -5.84
N HIS A 49 -2.81 -4.83 -6.73
CA HIS A 49 -1.60 -5.59 -6.35
C HIS A 49 -0.67 -4.77 -5.47
N TYR A 50 -0.51 -3.47 -5.76
CA TYR A 50 0.32 -2.57 -4.95
C TYR A 50 -0.31 -2.33 -3.59
N ILE A 51 -1.60 -1.99 -3.56
CA ILE A 51 -2.34 -1.80 -2.30
C ILE A 51 -2.25 -3.06 -1.44
N ASP A 52 -2.45 -4.24 -2.03
CA ASP A 52 -2.36 -5.50 -1.33
C ASP A 52 -0.95 -5.76 -0.75
N ALA A 53 0.11 -5.55 -1.53
CA ALA A 53 1.49 -5.71 -1.08
C ALA A 53 1.86 -4.73 0.05
N VAL A 54 1.49 -3.46 -0.12
CA VAL A 54 1.72 -2.39 0.87
C VAL A 54 1.00 -2.71 2.18
N LEU A 55 -0.27 -3.10 2.12
CA LEU A 55 -1.05 -3.44 3.31
C LEU A 55 -0.58 -4.74 3.98
N ASP A 56 -0.12 -5.73 3.22
CA ASP A 56 0.44 -6.97 3.78
C ASP A 56 1.67 -6.68 4.65
N HIS A 57 2.53 -5.76 4.18
CA HIS A 57 3.70 -5.31 4.94
C HIS A 57 3.29 -4.43 6.13
N ALA A 58 2.52 -3.36 5.90
CA ALA A 58 2.15 -2.40 6.93
C ALA A 58 1.36 -3.02 8.09
N LEU A 59 0.50 -4.01 7.79
CA LEU A 59 -0.35 -4.67 8.78
C LEU A 59 0.21 -6.02 9.23
N GLY A 60 1.45 -6.35 8.87
CA GLY A 60 2.06 -7.66 9.10
C GLY A 60 2.08 -8.08 10.57
N ALA A 61 2.15 -7.11 11.49
CA ALA A 61 2.16 -7.31 12.93
C ALA A 61 0.77 -7.59 13.54
N LEU A 62 -0.32 -7.37 12.81
CA LEU A 62 -1.67 -7.59 13.32
C LEU A 62 -2.05 -9.07 13.28
N ASP A 63 -2.57 -9.58 14.41
CA ASP A 63 -3.13 -10.92 14.51
C ASP A 63 -4.61 -10.86 14.14
N PRO A 64 -5.02 -11.43 12.99
CA PRO A 64 -6.42 -11.36 12.59
C PRO A 64 -7.38 -12.11 13.52
N GLN A 65 -6.88 -13.05 14.32
CA GLN A 65 -7.70 -13.79 15.28
C GLN A 65 -7.82 -13.07 16.63
N GLY A 66 -6.92 -12.12 16.94
CA GLY A 66 -6.98 -11.28 18.13
C GLY A 66 -7.04 -12.05 19.45
N THR A 67 -6.38 -13.21 19.52
CA THR A 67 -6.59 -14.18 20.62
C THR A 67 -5.76 -13.89 21.87
N SER A 68 -4.67 -13.13 21.75
CA SER A 68 -3.75 -12.84 22.85
C SER A 68 -3.96 -11.43 23.41
N LEU A 69 -4.40 -11.34 24.67
CA LEU A 69 -4.55 -10.05 25.40
C LEU A 69 -3.24 -9.26 25.47
N GLN A 70 -2.10 -9.95 25.65
CA GLN A 70 -0.78 -9.30 25.70
C GLN A 70 -0.36 -8.69 24.36
N ASN A 71 -0.84 -9.25 23.25
CA ASN A 71 -0.54 -8.71 21.92
C ASN A 71 -1.46 -7.55 21.55
N MET A 72 -2.60 -7.37 22.24
CA MET A 72 -3.56 -6.33 21.91
C MET A 72 -3.00 -4.92 22.11
N GLU A 73 -2.15 -4.70 23.11
CA GLU A 73 -1.50 -3.40 23.33
C GLU A 73 -0.50 -3.11 22.21
N ALA A 74 0.33 -4.08 21.83
CA ALA A 74 1.27 -3.94 20.72
C ALA A 74 0.56 -3.70 19.38
N GLU A 75 -0.55 -4.42 19.12
CA GLU A 75 -1.38 -4.17 17.94
C GLU A 75 -2.00 -2.76 17.97
N ARG A 76 -2.42 -2.28 19.15
CA ARG A 76 -2.95 -0.93 19.33
C ARG A 76 -1.88 0.11 19.02
N ASP A 77 -0.65 -0.07 19.48
CA ASP A 77 0.47 0.83 19.20
C ASP A 77 0.79 0.90 17.70
N VAL A 78 0.76 -0.25 17.01
CA VAL A 78 0.94 -0.30 15.55
C VAL A 78 -0.17 0.49 14.84
N VAL A 79 -1.44 0.24 15.20
CA VAL A 79 -2.56 0.96 14.58
C VAL A 79 -2.54 2.45 14.94
N TRP A 80 -2.10 2.82 16.16
CA TRP A 80 -1.89 4.20 16.56
C TRP A 80 -0.86 4.89 15.67
N ALA A 81 0.32 4.28 15.47
CA ALA A 81 1.36 4.84 14.62
C ALA A 81 0.88 5.02 13.17
N LEU A 82 0.24 4.00 12.60
CA LEU A 82 -0.37 4.06 11.27
C LEU A 82 -1.45 5.14 11.18
N ALA A 83 -2.21 5.34 12.25
CA ALA A 83 -3.21 6.40 12.31
C ALA A 83 -2.59 7.79 12.32
N GLN A 84 -1.50 8.00 13.06
CA GLN A 84 -0.77 9.28 13.03
C GLN A 84 -0.26 9.58 11.61
N ASP A 85 0.23 8.57 10.90
CA ASP A 85 0.62 8.70 9.50
C ASP A 85 -0.57 9.07 8.60
N GLY A 86 -1.73 8.45 8.83
CA GLY A 86 -2.98 8.77 8.15
C GLY A 86 -3.41 10.23 8.36
N LEU A 87 -3.31 10.73 9.60
CA LEU A 87 -3.61 12.11 9.94
C LEU A 87 -2.61 13.08 9.29
N ALA A 88 -1.31 12.79 9.35
CA ALA A 88 -0.28 13.60 8.72
C ALA A 88 -0.48 13.69 7.20
N TYR A 89 -0.79 12.56 6.55
CA TYR A 89 -1.07 12.54 5.12
C TYR A 89 -2.36 13.31 4.77
N ARG A 90 -3.41 13.22 5.60
CA ARG A 90 -4.60 14.06 5.43
C ARG A 90 -4.24 15.53 5.51
N ASP A 91 -3.47 15.92 6.52
CA ASP A 91 -3.10 17.32 6.74
C ASP A 91 -2.30 17.85 5.55
N TYR A 92 -1.36 17.06 5.00
CA TYR A 92 -0.67 17.33 3.73
C TYR A 92 -1.65 17.55 2.57
N VAL A 93 -2.59 16.63 2.35
CA VAL A 93 -3.58 16.76 1.27
C VAL A 93 -4.46 18.00 1.45
N THR A 94 -4.83 18.34 2.67
CA THR A 94 -5.69 19.49 2.95
C THR A 94 -4.96 20.84 2.92
N ALA A 95 -3.62 20.83 3.03
CA ALA A 95 -2.82 22.04 2.95
C ALA A 95 -2.81 22.64 1.53
N ASP A 96 -3.04 21.81 0.50
CA ASP A 96 -3.16 22.24 -0.88
C ASP A 96 -4.63 22.13 -1.37
N PRO A 97 -5.30 23.26 -1.67
CA PRO A 97 -6.68 23.25 -2.15
C PRO A 97 -6.91 22.45 -3.44
N GLU A 98 -5.92 22.37 -4.33
CA GLU A 98 -6.05 21.62 -5.58
C GLU A 98 -6.05 20.11 -5.30
N ILE A 99 -5.13 19.65 -4.45
CA ILE A 99 -5.05 18.24 -4.04
C ILE A 99 -6.29 17.87 -3.20
N ALA A 100 -6.73 18.75 -2.32
CA ALA A 100 -7.93 18.54 -1.51
C ALA A 100 -9.21 18.37 -2.35
N ALA A 101 -9.29 19.07 -3.48
CA ALA A 101 -10.42 19.01 -4.41
C ALA A 101 -10.40 17.77 -5.33
N MET A 102 -9.32 16.98 -5.33
CA MET A 102 -9.24 15.77 -6.15
C MET A 102 -10.31 14.74 -5.78
N LYS A 103 -10.82 14.06 -6.81
CA LYS A 103 -11.75 12.95 -6.61
C LYS A 103 -11.07 11.86 -5.78
N LYS A 104 -11.84 11.25 -4.87
CA LYS A 104 -11.38 10.11 -4.06
C LYS A 104 -11.82 8.81 -4.74
N PRO A 105 -11.04 8.24 -5.67
CA PRO A 105 -11.45 7.01 -6.35
C PRO A 105 -11.60 5.88 -5.33
N ARG A 106 -12.70 5.14 -5.46
CA ARG A 106 -12.95 3.93 -4.71
C ARG A 106 -12.71 2.74 -5.64
N SER A 107 -11.56 2.10 -5.48
CA SER A 107 -11.18 0.96 -6.28
C SER A 107 -11.63 -0.33 -5.60
N GLN A 108 -12.23 -1.23 -6.37
CA GLN A 108 -12.45 -2.60 -5.92
C GLN A 108 -11.14 -3.36 -6.05
N CYS A 109 -10.51 -3.65 -4.92
CA CYS A 109 -9.21 -4.30 -4.83
C CYS A 109 -9.41 -5.77 -4.42
N PRO A 110 -9.10 -6.76 -5.28
CA PRO A 110 -8.95 -8.14 -4.84
C PRO A 110 -7.72 -8.25 -3.94
N LEU A 111 -7.93 -8.29 -2.62
CA LEU A 111 -6.87 -8.48 -1.63
C LEU A 111 -6.74 -9.96 -1.29
N ARG A 112 -5.54 -10.43 -0.96
CA ARG A 112 -5.34 -11.75 -0.37
C ARG A 112 -6.15 -11.84 0.93
N ILE A 113 -6.75 -13.01 1.22
CA ILE A 113 -7.62 -13.18 2.40
C ILE A 113 -6.92 -12.70 3.68
N ARG A 114 -5.65 -13.05 3.88
CA ARG A 114 -4.85 -12.65 5.05
C ARG A 114 -4.75 -11.13 5.20
N VAL A 115 -4.56 -10.41 4.09
CA VAL A 115 -4.44 -8.96 4.06
C VAL A 115 -5.79 -8.32 4.37
N ASN A 116 -6.88 -8.85 3.80
CA ASN A 116 -8.23 -8.38 4.10
C ASN A 116 -8.61 -8.59 5.58
N GLN A 117 -8.20 -9.71 6.17
CA GLN A 117 -8.43 -10.01 7.59
C GLN A 117 -7.63 -9.05 8.49
N ARG A 118 -6.35 -8.80 8.20
CA ARG A 118 -5.53 -7.80 8.90
C ARG A 118 -6.09 -6.38 8.76
N TYR A 119 -6.56 -6.01 7.57
CA TYR A 119 -7.21 -4.73 7.35
C TYR A 119 -8.50 -4.59 8.16
N SER A 120 -9.25 -5.68 8.32
CA SER A 120 -10.44 -5.70 9.17
C SER A 120 -10.07 -5.59 10.65
N ARG A 121 -9.01 -6.29 11.09
CA ARG A 121 -8.45 -6.17 12.45
C ARG A 121 -8.02 -4.74 12.78
N MET A 122 -7.32 -4.07 11.86
CA MET A 122 -6.96 -2.65 11.98
C MET A 122 -8.20 -1.78 12.20
N MET A 123 -9.26 -1.99 11.41
CA MET A 123 -10.51 -1.25 11.57
C MET A 123 -11.19 -1.50 12.92
N ASP A 124 -11.16 -2.74 13.41
CA ASP A 124 -11.73 -3.11 14.70
C ASP A 124 -10.95 -2.48 15.86
N ILE A 125 -9.61 -2.49 15.80
CA ILE A 125 -8.76 -1.81 16.76
C ILE A 125 -9.00 -0.29 16.71
N LEU A 126 -9.09 0.31 15.52
CA LEU A 126 -9.31 1.75 15.39
C LEU A 126 -10.65 2.18 16.03
N ARG A 127 -11.69 1.34 15.97
CA ARG A 127 -12.98 1.60 16.64
C ARG A 127 -12.87 1.65 18.17
N THR A 128 -11.86 1.04 18.77
CA THR A 128 -11.63 1.11 20.23
C THR A 128 -10.85 2.36 20.65
N MET A 129 -10.40 3.18 19.69
CA MET A 129 -9.63 4.41 19.89
C MET A 129 -10.37 5.66 19.35
N PRO A 130 -11.53 6.02 19.93
CA PRO A 130 -12.38 7.12 19.44
C PRO A 130 -11.70 8.50 19.47
N GLU A 131 -10.65 8.66 20.28
CA GLU A 131 -9.80 9.85 20.33
C GLU A 131 -9.06 10.12 19.00
N ILE A 132 -8.79 9.07 18.23
CA ILE A 132 -8.11 9.17 16.94
C ILE A 132 -9.14 9.41 15.84
N LYS A 133 -9.19 10.65 15.34
CA LYS A 133 -10.08 11.06 14.24
C LYS A 133 -9.53 10.71 12.86
N THR A 134 -8.97 9.52 12.68
CA THR A 134 -8.55 9.03 11.35
C THR A 134 -9.56 8.05 10.79
N GLN A 135 -9.63 7.97 9.46
CA GLN A 135 -10.45 6.99 8.76
C GLN A 135 -9.58 5.87 8.18
N PRO A 136 -10.07 4.62 8.09
CA PRO A 136 -9.28 3.50 7.56
C PRO A 136 -8.65 3.75 6.18
N PHE A 137 -9.32 4.51 5.31
CA PHE A 137 -8.80 4.83 4.00
C PHE A 137 -7.63 5.83 4.04
N GLU A 138 -7.56 6.69 5.07
CA GLU A 138 -6.45 7.64 5.26
C GLU A 138 -5.19 6.87 5.61
N ILE A 139 -5.30 5.85 6.49
CA ILE A 139 -4.21 4.92 6.78
C ILE A 139 -3.74 4.20 5.51
N ALA A 140 -4.68 3.62 4.75
CA ALA A 140 -4.33 2.93 3.50
C ALA A 140 -3.64 3.87 2.50
N SER A 141 -4.12 5.12 2.38
CA SER A 141 -3.53 6.12 1.49
C SER A 141 -2.13 6.52 1.96
N ALA A 142 -1.93 6.74 3.26
CA ALA A 142 -0.63 7.08 3.83
C ALA A 142 0.40 5.95 3.63
N CYS A 143 0.00 4.69 3.83
CA CYS A 143 0.88 3.54 3.56
C CYS A 143 1.31 3.50 2.08
N VAL A 144 0.39 3.75 1.14
CA VAL A 144 0.69 3.78 -0.29
C VAL A 144 1.58 4.98 -0.63
N ALA A 145 1.29 6.17 -0.07
CA ALA A 145 2.10 7.37 -0.29
C ALA A 145 3.56 7.16 0.17
N LYS A 146 3.75 6.66 1.40
CA LYS A 146 5.10 6.35 1.94
C LYS A 146 5.84 5.33 1.09
N TYR A 147 5.14 4.32 0.58
CA TYR A 147 5.74 3.34 -0.31
C TYR A 147 6.21 3.98 -1.63
N LEU A 148 5.37 4.83 -2.24
CA LEU A 148 5.71 5.53 -3.48
C LEU A 148 6.86 6.52 -3.29
N GLU A 149 6.87 7.25 -2.17
CA GLU A 149 7.97 8.14 -1.78
C GLU A 149 9.28 7.35 -1.59
N GLY A 150 9.22 6.20 -0.92
CA GLY A 150 10.36 5.31 -0.74
C GLY A 150 10.95 4.82 -2.06
N LEU A 151 10.09 4.42 -3.02
CA LEU A 151 10.53 4.04 -4.36
C LEU A 151 11.24 5.18 -5.10
N GLN A 152 10.76 6.41 -4.94
CA GLN A 152 11.37 7.58 -5.54
C GLN A 152 12.73 7.89 -4.89
N ALA A 153 12.85 7.75 -3.57
CA ALA A 153 14.09 7.94 -2.86
C ALA A 153 15.16 6.89 -3.22
N GLU A 154 14.74 5.64 -3.49
CA GLU A 154 15.63 4.55 -3.89
C GLU A 154 16.03 4.59 -5.38
N GLN A 155 15.30 5.35 -6.21
CA GLN A 155 15.52 5.40 -7.65
C GLN A 155 16.97 5.71 -8.06
N PRO A 156 17.67 6.70 -7.48
CA PRO A 156 19.06 6.99 -7.86
C PRO A 156 20.01 5.80 -7.59
N VAL A 157 19.82 5.11 -6.47
CA VAL A 157 20.63 3.95 -6.08
C VAL A 157 20.35 2.78 -7.03
N PHE A 158 19.09 2.57 -7.39
CA PHE A 158 18.70 1.56 -8.36
C PHE A 158 19.30 1.87 -9.74
N GLU A 159 19.23 3.12 -10.21
CA GLU A 159 19.80 3.53 -11.50
C GLU A 159 21.33 3.36 -11.52
N GLU A 160 22.03 3.71 -10.45
CA GLU A 160 23.48 3.50 -10.31
C GLU A 160 23.84 2.02 -10.33
N PHE A 161 23.11 1.19 -9.58
CA PHE A 161 23.27 -0.27 -9.62
C PHE A 161 22.99 -0.81 -11.03
N TRP A 162 21.92 -0.34 -11.66
CA TRP A 162 21.51 -0.79 -12.99
C TRP A 162 22.55 -0.44 -14.05
N GLN A 163 23.07 0.79 -14.07
CA GLN A 163 24.14 1.20 -14.99
C GLN A 163 25.43 0.40 -14.78
N ARG A 164 25.76 0.05 -13.53
CA ARG A 164 26.94 -0.79 -13.23
C ARG A 164 26.78 -2.25 -13.66
N ASN A 165 25.56 -2.77 -13.65
CA ASN A 165 25.27 -4.19 -13.90
C ASN A 165 24.67 -4.46 -15.29
N LEU A 166 24.30 -3.43 -16.03
CA LEU A 166 24.21 -3.46 -17.49
C LEU A 166 25.64 -3.63 -18.03
N VAL A 167 26.20 -4.82 -17.87
CA VAL A 167 27.31 -5.26 -18.69
C VAL A 167 26.82 -5.15 -20.13
N SER A 168 27.45 -4.25 -20.86
CA SER A 168 27.38 -4.14 -22.31
C SER A 168 27.72 -5.50 -22.93
N THR A 169 26.74 -6.35 -23.14
CA THR A 169 26.93 -7.57 -23.93
C THR A 169 26.99 -7.19 -25.41
N TYR A 170 28.23 -6.92 -25.82
CA TYR A 170 28.92 -7.15 -27.10
C TYR A 170 28.61 -6.33 -28.37
N GLU A 171 29.69 -5.71 -28.85
CA GLU A 171 30.07 -5.47 -30.26
C GLU A 171 29.98 -6.72 -31.13
#